data_AF-A0A351QSK4-F1
#
_entry.id   AF-A0A351QSK4-F1
#
_cell.length_a   1.000
_cell.length_b   1.000
_cell.length_c   1.000
_cell.angle_alpha   90.00
_cell.angle_beta   90.00
_cell.angle_gamma   90.00
#
_symmetry.space_group_name_H-M   'P 1'
#
loop_
_entity.id
_entity.type
_entity.pdbx_description
1 polymer ?
#
loop_
_entity_poly.entity_id
_entity_poly.type
_entity_poly.pdbx_seq_one_letter_code
_entity_poly.pdbx_strand_id
1 'polypeptide(L)'
;MFSNIVLVEEIMRETSKLGIKNYTFSFLESGIHDKVDRRFSRCDWEIITPSLQEKEKVYNWFKEKGNKYNVNVEACCVTGLKESRCIDGYLFNELHDLGKVTDLKEPRKRSLCACTNSIDIGGWPPKKCYSGCKYCYANAEV
;
A
#
# COMPACT_ATOMS: atom_id res chain seq x y z
N MET A 1 11.90 7.08 17.00
CA MET A 1 11.58 6.74 15.59
C MET A 1 10.72 5.49 15.59
N PHE A 2 9.58 5.51 14.90
CA PHE A 2 8.66 4.37 14.82
C PHE A 2 8.60 3.86 13.39
N SER A 3 8.62 2.54 13.22
CA SER A 3 8.44 1.87 11.93
C SER A 3 7.90 0.47 12.17
N ASN A 4 7.02 0.00 11.28
CA ASN A 4 6.49 -1.36 11.29
C ASN A 4 7.34 -2.33 10.46
N ILE A 5 8.49 -1.90 9.94
CA ILE A 5 9.35 -2.70 9.07
C ILE A 5 9.74 -4.06 9.69
N VAL A 6 9.92 -4.10 11.01
CA VAL A 6 10.30 -5.30 11.76
C VAL A 6 9.22 -6.39 11.76
N LEU A 7 7.96 -6.02 11.51
CA LEU A 7 6.83 -6.96 11.51
C LEU A 7 6.70 -7.73 10.19
N VAL A 8 7.41 -7.32 9.14
CA VAL A 8 7.19 -7.83 7.77
C VAL A 8 7.51 -9.31 7.65
N GLU A 9 8.61 -9.78 8.24
CA GLU A 9 8.98 -11.20 8.18
C GLU A 9 7.95 -12.07 8.92
N GLU A 10 7.44 -11.62 10.07
CA GLU A 10 6.40 -12.33 10.81
C GLU A 10 5.08 -12.37 10.03
N ILE A 11 4.64 -11.23 9.49
CA ILE A 11 3.42 -11.17 8.67
C ILE A 11 3.53 -12.16 7.52
N MET A 12 4.59 -12.09 6.71
CA MET A 12 4.79 -12.99 5.56
C MET A 12 4.85 -14.45 5.98
N ARG A 13 5.55 -14.77 7.07
CA ARG A 13 5.65 -16.14 7.59
C ARG A 13 4.28 -16.70 7.97
N GLU A 14 3.46 -15.93 8.67
CA GLU A 14 2.16 -16.43 9.13
C GLU A 14 1.11 -16.43 8.02
N THR A 15 1.04 -15.38 7.21
CA THR A 15 0.01 -15.28 6.17
C THR A 15 0.31 -16.11 4.93
N SER A 16 1.57 -16.44 4.65
CA SER A 16 1.91 -17.36 3.55
C SER A 16 1.40 -18.78 3.79
N LYS A 17 1.32 -19.22 5.05
CA LYS A 17 0.71 -20.51 5.45
C LYS A 17 -0.78 -20.56 5.14
N LEU A 18 -1.43 -19.40 5.09
CA LEU A 18 -2.85 -19.24 4.72
C LEU A 18 -3.06 -19.10 3.21
N GLY A 19 -2.00 -19.21 2.40
CA GLY A 19 -2.07 -19.11 0.95
C GLY A 19 -1.91 -17.69 0.39
N ILE A 20 -1.60 -16.68 1.22
CA ILE A 20 -1.33 -15.32 0.70
C ILE A 20 0.02 -15.30 -0.02
N LYS A 21 -0.01 -15.06 -1.33
CA LYS A 21 1.16 -15.08 -2.22
C LYS A 21 1.68 -13.73 -2.66
N ASN A 22 0.86 -12.68 -2.62
CA ASN A 22 1.22 -11.37 -3.14
C ASN A 22 1.09 -10.30 -2.06
N TYR A 23 2.13 -9.51 -1.88
CA TYR A 23 2.22 -8.44 -0.90
C TYR A 23 2.59 -7.15 -1.60
N THR A 24 1.85 -6.08 -1.34
CA THR A 24 2.19 -4.75 -1.84
C THR A 24 2.30 -3.80 -0.67
N PHE A 25 3.34 -2.99 -0.66
CA PHE A 25 3.57 -1.99 0.39
C PHE A 25 3.89 -0.62 -0.21
N SER A 26 3.88 0.41 0.62
CA SER A 26 4.31 1.76 0.25
C SER A 26 5.13 2.38 1.38
N PHE A 27 5.89 3.43 1.08
CA PHE A 27 6.57 4.21 2.10
C PHE A 27 5.66 5.32 2.63
N LEU A 28 5.78 5.60 3.93
CA LEU A 28 5.22 6.82 4.51
C LEU A 28 6.14 7.99 4.13
N GLU A 29 5.58 8.98 3.46
CA GLU A 29 6.32 10.13 2.93
C GLU A 29 5.52 11.40 3.18
N SER A 30 6.21 12.47 3.57
CA SER A 30 5.64 13.81 3.67
C SER A 30 5.27 14.35 2.28
N GLY A 31 4.25 15.21 2.23
CA GLY A 31 3.78 15.84 0.99
C GLY A 31 2.96 14.94 0.08
N ILE A 32 2.70 13.69 0.46
CA ILE A 32 1.81 12.79 -0.31
C ILE A 32 0.34 12.98 0.12
N HIS A 33 0.11 13.29 1.40
CA HIS A 33 -1.23 13.42 1.96
C HIS A 33 -1.30 14.55 2.98
N ASP A 34 -1.66 15.75 2.54
CA ASP A 34 -1.75 16.97 3.37
C ASP A 34 -2.49 16.78 4.70
N LYS A 35 -3.53 15.95 4.71
CA LYS A 35 -4.29 15.65 5.92
C LYS A 35 -3.45 14.92 6.96
N VAL A 36 -2.63 13.95 6.54
CA VAL A 36 -1.76 13.18 7.44
C VAL A 36 -0.65 14.09 7.95
N ASP A 37 -0.01 14.85 7.06
CA ASP A 37 1.05 15.80 7.43
C ASP A 37 0.56 16.78 8.50
N ARG A 38 -0.63 17.38 8.30
CA ARG A 38 -1.26 18.27 9.28
C ARG A 38 -1.63 17.58 10.60
N ARG A 39 -2.03 16.31 10.57
CA ARG A 39 -2.37 15.56 11.79
C ARG A 39 -1.12 15.24 12.61
N PHE A 40 -0.04 14.91 11.93
CA PHE A 40 1.24 14.58 12.56
C PHE A 40 1.86 15.85 13.17
N SER A 41 1.87 16.97 12.45
CA SER A 41 2.39 18.24 12.98
C SER A 41 1.65 18.73 14.22
N ARG A 42 0.32 18.54 14.29
CA ARG A 42 -0.49 18.85 15.49
C ARG A 42 -0.17 18.00 16.73
N CYS A 43 0.57 16.91 16.56
CA CYS A 43 1.01 16.02 17.64
C CYS A 43 2.52 16.09 17.86
N ASP A 44 3.20 17.10 17.28
CA ASP A 44 4.66 17.23 17.28
C ASP A 44 5.36 15.99 16.70
N TRP A 45 4.74 15.35 15.70
CA TRP A 45 5.30 14.21 14.97
C TRP A 45 5.79 14.66 13.60
N GLU A 46 6.95 14.14 13.22
CA GLU A 46 7.58 14.38 11.92
C GLU A 46 7.59 13.09 11.09
N ILE A 47 7.30 13.23 9.80
CA ILE A 47 7.48 12.15 8.84
C ILE A 47 8.90 12.22 8.28
N ILE A 48 9.67 11.16 8.52
CA ILE A 48 10.99 11.00 7.92
C ILE A 48 10.81 10.32 6.57
N THR A 49 10.85 11.11 5.49
CA THR A 49 10.78 10.59 4.11
C THR A 49 12.10 9.90 3.74
N PRO A 50 12.10 8.58 3.46
CA PRO A 50 13.33 7.88 3.09
C PRO A 50 13.87 8.36 1.74
N SER A 51 15.18 8.41 1.60
CA SER A 51 15.86 8.61 0.32
C SER A 51 15.60 7.44 -0.64
N LEU A 52 15.83 7.65 -1.94
CA LEU A 52 15.67 6.58 -2.94
C LEU A 52 16.54 5.36 -2.60
N GLN A 53 17.78 5.57 -2.17
CA GLN A 53 18.70 4.50 -1.78
C GLN A 53 18.19 3.70 -0.58
N GLU A 54 17.56 4.36 0.40
CA GLU A 54 16.93 3.68 1.54
C GLU A 54 15.70 2.89 1.09
N LYS A 55 14.88 3.43 0.20
CA LYS A 55 13.72 2.73 -0.36
C LYS A 55 14.15 1.46 -1.11
N GLU A 56 15.20 1.55 -1.93
CA GLU A 56 15.78 0.40 -2.65
C GLU A 56 16.32 -0.66 -1.69
N LYS A 57 17.05 -0.25 -0.64
CA LYS A 57 17.55 -1.16 0.40
C LYS A 57 16.40 -1.91 1.09
N VAL A 58 15.35 -1.20 1.50
CA VAL A 58 14.17 -1.80 2.14
C VAL A 58 13.43 -2.73 1.17
N TYR A 59 13.27 -2.32 -0.09
CA TYR A 59 12.62 -3.16 -1.11
C TYR A 59 13.38 -4.47 -1.34
N ASN A 60 14.70 -4.40 -1.50
CA ASN A 60 15.53 -5.59 -1.67
C ASN A 60 15.49 -6.50 -0.44
N TRP A 61 15.50 -5.91 0.76
CA TRP A 61 15.33 -6.66 2.00
C TRP A 61 13.95 -7.36 2.05
N PHE A 62 12.86 -6.70 1.64
CA PHE A 62 11.53 -7.33 1.58
C PHE A 62 11.48 -8.47 0.57
N LYS A 63 12.13 -8.29 -0.59
CA LYS A 63 12.23 -9.35 -1.62
C LYS A 63 12.97 -10.57 -1.07
N GLU A 64 14.09 -10.38 -0.37
CA GLU A 64 14.83 -11.45 0.27
C GLU A 64 13.95 -12.22 1.28
N LYS A 65 13.25 -11.50 2.16
CA LYS A 65 12.32 -12.10 3.13
C LYS A 65 11.15 -12.82 2.46
N GLY A 66 10.58 -12.24 1.41
CA GLY A 66 9.49 -12.86 0.64
C GLY A 66 9.93 -14.16 -0.05
N ASN A 67 11.13 -14.18 -0.61
CA ASN A 67 11.67 -15.38 -1.28
C ASN A 67 11.76 -16.58 -0.33
N LYS A 68 12.12 -16.37 0.94
CA LYS A 68 12.16 -17.41 1.98
C LYS A 68 10.82 -18.14 2.16
N TYR A 69 9.70 -17.47 1.88
CA TYR A 69 8.35 -18.01 2.03
C TYR A 69 7.64 -18.26 0.69
N ASN A 70 8.37 -18.16 -0.44
CA ASN A 70 7.83 -18.28 -1.79
C ASN A 70 6.61 -17.36 -2.03
N VAL A 71 6.80 -16.07 -1.74
CA VAL A 71 5.81 -15.01 -1.96
C VAL A 71 6.39 -13.85 -2.77
N ASN A 72 5.50 -13.17 -3.50
CA ASN A 72 5.82 -11.97 -4.27
C ASN A 72 5.64 -10.72 -3.43
N VAL A 73 6.57 -9.77 -3.57
CA VAL A 73 6.50 -8.47 -2.91
C VAL A 73 6.75 -7.39 -3.94
N GLU A 74 5.89 -6.36 -3.94
CA GLU A 74 5.97 -5.21 -4.82
C GLU A 74 5.83 -3.89 -4.03
N ALA A 75 6.43 -2.82 -4.55
CA ALA A 75 6.36 -1.49 -3.95
C ALA A 75 5.42 -0.59 -4.77
N CYS A 76 4.41 -0.02 -4.12
CA CYS A 76 3.42 0.83 -4.75
C CYS A 76 3.90 2.27 -4.88
N CYS A 77 3.92 2.75 -6.13
CA CYS A 77 4.21 4.13 -6.49
C CYS A 77 5.58 4.64 -6.01
N VAL A 78 6.62 3.81 -6.11
CA VAL A 78 7.99 4.19 -5.74
C VAL A 78 8.82 4.46 -7.00
N THR A 79 9.21 5.71 -7.20
CA THR A 79 10.09 6.11 -8.32
C THR A 79 11.38 5.31 -8.32
N GLY A 80 11.80 4.82 -9.49
CA GLY A 80 12.99 3.98 -9.65
C GLY A 80 12.73 2.49 -9.46
N LEU A 81 11.56 2.10 -8.93
CA LEU A 81 11.13 0.70 -8.83
C LEU A 81 10.06 0.38 -9.87
N LYS A 82 9.87 -0.92 -10.14
CA LYS A 82 8.84 -1.41 -11.06
C LYS A 82 7.45 -0.99 -10.59
N GLU A 83 6.59 -0.54 -11.51
CA GLU A 83 5.18 -0.29 -11.23
C GLU A 83 4.48 -1.56 -10.73
N SER A 84 3.61 -1.39 -9.74
CA SER A 84 2.80 -2.45 -9.14
C SER A 84 1.31 -2.15 -9.29
N ARG A 85 0.48 -3.19 -9.14
CA ARG A 85 -0.98 -3.09 -9.20
C ARG A 85 -1.62 -3.67 -7.94
N CYS A 86 -2.08 -2.83 -7.02
CA CYS A 86 -2.81 -3.32 -5.84
C CYS A 86 -4.18 -3.89 -6.23
N ILE A 87 -4.83 -3.27 -7.21
CA ILE A 87 -6.06 -3.76 -7.85
C ILE A 87 -5.68 -4.13 -9.29
N ASP A 88 -5.51 -5.43 -9.56
CA ASP A 88 -5.03 -5.94 -10.84
C ASP A 88 -6.18 -6.58 -11.63
N GLY A 89 -6.78 -5.81 -12.55
CA GLY A 89 -7.85 -6.28 -13.41
C GLY A 89 -7.43 -7.36 -14.39
N TYR A 90 -6.15 -7.43 -14.77
CA TYR A 90 -5.65 -8.48 -15.64
C TYR A 90 -5.66 -9.82 -14.90
N LEU A 91 -5.14 -9.83 -13.68
CA LEU A 91 -5.19 -11.00 -12.81
C LEU A 91 -6.64 -11.39 -12.49
N PHE A 92 -7.52 -10.43 -12.21
CA PHE A 92 -8.93 -10.73 -11.95
C PHE A 92 -9.63 -11.35 -13.15
N ASN A 93 -9.34 -10.90 -14.38
CA ASN A 93 -9.90 -11.50 -15.59
C ASN A 93 -9.44 -12.96 -15.78
N GLU A 94 -8.16 -13.23 -15.50
CA GLU A 94 -7.60 -14.59 -15.56
C GLU A 94 -8.23 -15.52 -14.51
N LEU A 95 -8.46 -15.01 -13.30
CA LEU A 95 -9.00 -15.79 -12.18
C LEU A 95 -10.52 -15.94 -12.20
N HIS A 96 -11.24 -15.15 -13.01
CA HIS A 96 -12.70 -15.16 -12.97
C HIS A 96 -13.26 -16.46 -13.58
N ASP A 97 -13.93 -17.26 -12.75
CA ASP A 97 -14.57 -18.54 -13.08
C ASP A 97 -15.54 -18.50 -14.28
N LEU A 98 -16.27 -17.41 -14.46
CA LEU A 98 -17.20 -17.18 -15.57
C LEU A 98 -16.57 -16.40 -16.74
N GLY A 99 -15.27 -16.10 -16.71
CA GLY A 99 -14.59 -15.34 -17.77
C GLY A 99 -15.10 -13.90 -17.94
N LYS A 100 -15.63 -13.28 -16.89
CA LYS A 100 -16.03 -11.87 -16.95
C LYS A 100 -14.80 -10.98 -16.96
N VAL A 101 -14.87 -9.91 -17.74
CA VAL A 101 -13.80 -8.93 -17.86
C VAL A 101 -14.08 -7.69 -17.01
N THR A 102 -13.01 -7.17 -16.41
CA THR A 102 -12.95 -5.91 -15.68
C THR A 102 -12.68 -4.75 -16.63
N ASP A 103 -13.04 -3.53 -16.22
CA ASP A 103 -12.65 -2.29 -16.91
C ASP A 103 -11.16 -2.02 -16.68
N LEU A 104 -10.31 -2.37 -17.66
CA LEU A 104 -8.84 -2.28 -17.57
C LEU A 104 -8.28 -0.85 -17.60
N LYS A 105 -9.12 0.19 -17.60
CA LYS A 105 -8.66 1.58 -17.51
C LYS A 105 -7.81 1.77 -16.25
N GLU A 106 -6.64 2.36 -16.39
CA GLU A 106 -5.77 2.73 -15.27
C GLU A 106 -5.96 4.23 -14.97
N PRO A 107 -6.68 4.64 -13.91
CA PRO A 107 -6.97 6.06 -13.65
C PRO A 107 -5.75 6.87 -13.24
N ARG A 108 -4.66 6.20 -12.85
CA ARG A 108 -3.37 6.80 -12.48
C ARG A 108 -3.51 7.92 -11.43
N LYS A 109 -4.25 7.63 -10.34
CA LYS A 109 -4.49 8.57 -9.21
C LYS A 109 -3.18 9.11 -8.57
N ARG A 110 -2.08 8.38 -8.74
CA ARG A 110 -0.69 8.80 -8.50
C ARG A 110 0.11 8.50 -9.75
N SER A 111 1.21 9.21 -9.98
CA SER A 111 2.03 9.14 -11.20
C SER A 111 2.39 7.71 -11.64
N LEU A 112 2.76 6.86 -10.69
CA LEU A 112 3.19 5.47 -10.93
C LEU A 112 2.13 4.43 -10.52
N CYS A 113 0.87 4.85 -10.34
CA CYS A 113 -0.21 3.93 -10.00
C CYS A 113 -0.75 3.25 -11.25
N ALA A 114 -0.58 1.93 -11.32
CA ALA A 114 -1.08 1.10 -12.40
C ALA A 114 -2.34 0.27 -12.00
N CYS A 115 -2.98 0.62 -10.88
CA CYS A 115 -4.21 -0.06 -10.47
C CYS A 115 -5.32 0.14 -11.51
N THR A 116 -6.05 -0.94 -11.77
CA THR A 116 -7.25 -0.92 -12.59
C THR A 116 -8.37 -0.11 -11.91
N ASN A 117 -9.22 0.49 -12.72
CA ASN A 117 -10.37 1.26 -12.27
C ASN A 117 -11.25 0.43 -11.32
N SER A 118 -11.61 1.03 -10.19
CA SER A 118 -12.30 0.34 -9.11
C SER A 118 -13.10 1.31 -8.26
N ILE A 119 -14.12 0.76 -7.61
CA ILE A 119 -14.97 1.47 -6.65
C ILE A 119 -14.74 0.84 -5.29
N ASP A 120 -14.28 1.64 -4.34
CA ASP A 120 -14.07 1.19 -2.97
C ASP A 120 -15.41 0.94 -2.27
N ILE A 121 -15.67 -0.30 -1.87
CA ILE A 121 -16.86 -0.63 -1.09
C ILE A 121 -16.63 -0.18 0.36
N GLY A 122 -17.37 0.85 0.77
CA GLY A 122 -17.28 1.39 2.12
C GLY A 122 -16.13 2.37 2.36
N GLY A 123 -15.61 3.00 1.29
CA GLY A 123 -14.63 4.08 1.38
C GLY A 123 -15.09 5.31 2.20
N TRP A 124 -14.12 6.18 2.49
CA TRP A 124 -14.31 7.42 3.23
C TRP A 124 -14.18 8.61 2.27
N PRO A 125 -15.13 9.57 2.20
CA PRO A 125 -16.54 9.62 2.64
C PRO A 125 -17.47 8.77 1.75
N PRO A 126 -18.71 8.42 2.18
CA PRO A 126 -19.61 9.20 3.06
C PRO A 126 -19.71 8.74 4.53
N LYS A 127 -18.89 7.80 5.00
CA LYS A 127 -19.04 7.26 6.37
C LYS A 127 -18.43 8.18 7.44
N LYS A 128 -19.08 8.24 8.61
CA LYS A 128 -18.58 8.94 9.82
C LYS A 128 -17.52 8.09 10.51
N CYS A 129 -16.36 8.67 10.84
CA CYS A 129 -15.29 7.99 11.56
C CYS A 129 -15.20 8.54 13.00
N TYR A 130 -15.32 7.68 14.00
CA TYR A 130 -15.30 8.07 15.42
C TYR A 130 -13.98 7.74 16.13
N SER A 131 -13.00 7.18 15.41
CA SER A 131 -11.75 6.69 16.02
C SER A 131 -10.67 7.76 16.15
N GLY A 132 -10.69 8.81 15.32
CA GLY A 132 -9.73 9.91 15.46
C GLY A 132 -8.26 9.56 15.21
N CYS A 133 -7.98 8.48 14.48
CA CYS A 133 -6.61 7.98 14.28
C CYS A 133 -5.67 9.07 13.74
N LYS A 134 -4.48 9.17 14.33
CA LYS A 134 -3.44 10.14 13.90
C LYS A 134 -2.99 9.89 12.47
N TYR A 135 -2.77 8.62 12.12
CA TYR A 135 -2.49 8.17 10.75
C TYR A 135 -3.77 7.61 10.11
N CYS A 136 -4.50 8.46 9.40
CA CYS A 136 -5.70 8.06 8.64
C CYS A 136 -6.08 9.16 7.64
N TYR A 137 -6.76 8.77 6.56
CA TYR A 137 -7.32 9.69 5.56
C TYR A 137 -8.79 10.05 5.80
N ALA A 138 -9.48 9.33 6.71
CA ALA A 138 -10.89 9.57 7.01
C ALA A 138 -11.11 10.95 7.67
N ASN A 139 -12.29 11.52 7.42
CA ASN A 139 -12.79 12.67 8.19
C ASN A 139 -13.35 12.12 9.50
N ALA A 140 -12.66 12.41 10.60
CA ALA A 140 -13.13 12.00 11.91
C ALA A 140 -14.09 13.05 12.47
N GLU A 141 -15.15 12.61 13.15
CA GLU A 141 -16.08 13.48 13.89
C GLU A 141 -15.63 13.74 15.34
N VAL A 142 -14.34 13.54 15.62
CA VAL A 142 -13.74 13.75 16.95
C VAL A 142 -13.11 15.13 17.10
#